data_AF-A0A9N8E8H9-F1
#
_entry.id   AF-A0A9N8E8H9-F1
#
_cell.length_a   1.000
_cell.length_b   1.000
_cell.length_c   1.000
_cell.angle_alpha   90.00
_cell.angle_beta   90.00
_cell.angle_gamma   90.00
#
_symmetry.space_group_name_H-M   'P 1'
#
loop_
_entity.id
_entity.type
_entity.pdbx_description
1 polymer ?
#
loop_
_entity_poly.entity_id
_entity_poly.type
_entity_poly.pdbx_seq_one_letter_code
_entity_poly.pdbx_strand_id
1 'polypeptide(L)'
;MAEYVSRKSYNSRLPPEVNRILYVRNLPFKITAEELYAIFGKYGAVYQIRMGNKDKDTRGTAFVVYEDIYDAKAAVDHLSGFNVGGRYLVVLYYQPAKFERREQQNEQEREVLELRKRVQANKEAMSKK
;
A
#
# COMPACT_ATOMS: atom_id res chain seq x y z
N MET A 1 37.24 21.73 -14.22
CA MET A 1 36.17 21.11 -15.02
C MET A 1 35.30 20.31 -14.06
N ALA A 2 34.34 20.98 -13.42
CA ALA A 2 33.40 20.34 -12.49
C ALA A 2 32.01 20.52 -13.10
N GLU A 3 31.43 19.43 -13.59
CA GLU A 3 30.13 19.44 -14.26
C GLU A 3 29.01 19.78 -13.27
N TYR A 4 28.13 20.63 -13.77
CA TYR A 4 27.02 21.26 -13.08
C TYR A 4 25.92 20.21 -12.87
N VAL A 5 25.85 19.60 -11.68
CA VAL A 5 24.70 18.75 -11.34
C VAL A 5 23.51 19.68 -11.11
N SER A 6 22.66 19.76 -12.14
CA SER A 6 21.38 20.46 -12.15
C SER A 6 20.60 20.20 -10.86
N ARG A 7 20.67 21.13 -9.92
CA ARG A 7 19.77 21.17 -8.76
C ARG A 7 18.37 21.39 -9.33
N LYS A 8 17.60 20.30 -9.46
CA LYS A 8 16.19 20.33 -9.87
C LYS A 8 15.52 21.47 -9.10
N SER A 9 14.84 22.36 -9.81
CA SER A 9 14.14 23.49 -9.20
C SER A 9 12.92 22.95 -8.44
N TYR A 10 13.08 22.67 -7.15
CA TYR A 10 12.02 22.14 -6.26
C TYR A 10 11.08 23.25 -5.75
N ASN A 11 10.92 24.36 -6.47
CA ASN A 11 10.19 25.52 -5.96
C ASN A 11 8.69 25.50 -6.30
N SER A 12 8.08 24.31 -6.27
CA SER A 12 6.63 24.13 -6.43
C SER A 12 6.12 23.43 -5.19
N ARG A 13 5.37 24.15 -4.35
CA ARG A 13 4.70 23.56 -3.18
C ARG A 13 3.85 22.37 -3.65
N LEU A 14 4.18 21.17 -3.18
CA LEU A 14 3.43 19.97 -3.50
C LEU A 14 2.04 20.05 -2.85
N PRO A 15 1.00 19.49 -3.50
CA PRO A 15 -0.33 19.39 -2.90
C PRO A 15 -0.27 18.72 -1.51
N PRO A 16 -1.15 19.10 -0.57
CA PRO A 16 -1.14 18.54 0.79
C PRO A 16 -1.43 17.04 0.83
N GLU A 17 -1.90 16.47 -0.28
CA GLU A 17 -2.18 15.05 -0.44
C GLU A 17 -0.93 14.22 -0.79
N VAL A 18 0.16 14.86 -1.20
CA VAL A 18 1.41 14.18 -1.56
C VAL A 18 2.12 13.74 -0.28
N ASN A 19 2.56 12.49 -0.27
CA ASN A 19 3.24 11.87 0.86
C ASN A 19 4.46 11.08 0.36
N ARG A 20 5.51 10.99 1.19
CA ARG A 20 6.67 10.12 0.96
C ARG A 20 6.32 8.64 1.00
N ILE A 21 5.23 8.32 1.69
CA ILE A 21 4.72 6.96 1.80
C ILE A 21 3.68 6.73 0.72
N LEU A 22 3.91 5.71 -0.09
CA LEU A 22 3.01 5.25 -1.14
C LEU A 22 2.35 3.95 -0.72
N TYR A 23 1.07 3.85 -1.05
CA TYR A 23 0.28 2.64 -0.94
C TYR A 23 0.08 2.03 -2.32
N VAL A 24 0.63 0.85 -2.52
CA VAL A 24 0.60 0.09 -3.77
C VAL A 24 -0.45 -1.01 -3.64
N ARG A 25 -1.35 -1.11 -4.61
CA ARG A 25 -2.36 -2.15 -4.72
C ARG A 25 -2.25 -2.89 -6.05
N ASN A 26 -2.94 -4.03 -6.09
CA ASN A 26 -3.05 -4.90 -7.26
C ASN A 26 -1.71 -5.53 -7.69
N LEU A 27 -0.78 -5.68 -6.73
CA LEU A 27 0.48 -6.35 -6.98
C LEU A 27 0.27 -7.83 -7.33
N PRO A 28 1.06 -8.37 -8.28
CA PRO A 28 1.08 -9.81 -8.52
C PRO A 28 1.42 -10.59 -7.27
N PHE A 29 0.70 -11.67 -7.01
CA PHE A 29 0.91 -12.48 -5.81
C PHE A 29 2.27 -13.20 -5.75
N LYS A 30 3.00 -13.20 -6.86
CA LYS A 30 4.33 -13.80 -6.99
C LYS A 30 5.46 -12.75 -6.96
N ILE A 31 5.13 -11.45 -6.85
CA ILE A 31 6.15 -10.41 -6.88
C ILE A 31 7.04 -10.52 -5.64
N THR A 32 8.35 -10.39 -5.82
CA THR A 32 9.31 -10.41 -4.72
C THR A 32 9.64 -8.99 -4.21
N ALA A 33 10.21 -8.90 -3.02
CA ALA A 33 10.71 -7.63 -2.49
C ALA A 33 11.77 -7.03 -3.41
N GLU A 34 12.65 -7.86 -3.97
CA GLU A 34 13.73 -7.44 -4.87
C GLU A 34 13.20 -6.79 -6.14
N GLU A 35 12.15 -7.37 -6.75
CA GLU A 35 11.48 -6.78 -7.90
C GLU A 35 10.84 -5.43 -7.55
N LEU A 36 10.23 -5.31 -6.37
CA LEU A 36 9.69 -4.03 -5.90
C LEU A 36 10.80 -2.99 -5.74
N TYR A 37 11.93 -3.33 -5.12
CA TYR A 37 13.07 -2.43 -5.02
C TYR A 37 13.62 -2.03 -6.40
N ALA A 38 13.66 -2.96 -7.36
CA ALA A 38 14.11 -2.66 -8.72
C ALA A 38 13.15 -1.74 -9.49
N ILE A 39 11.83 -1.87 -9.27
CA ILE A 39 10.82 -1.04 -9.93
C ILE A 39 10.77 0.36 -9.29
N PHE A 40 10.63 0.43 -7.96
CA PHE A 40 10.48 1.68 -7.22
C PHE A 40 11.82 2.44 -7.09
N GLY A 41 12.95 1.73 -7.03
CA GLY A 41 14.29 2.32 -6.95
C GLY A 41 14.73 3.09 -8.20
N LYS A 42 14.06 2.89 -9.35
CA LYS A 42 14.32 3.68 -10.57
C LYS A 42 13.92 5.16 -10.43
N TYR A 43 13.01 5.46 -9.53
CA TYR A 43 12.46 6.82 -9.36
C TYR A 43 13.14 7.60 -8.25
N GLY A 44 13.78 6.90 -7.30
CA GLY A 44 14.47 7.52 -6.18
C GLY A 44 14.88 6.53 -5.11
N ALA A 45 15.52 7.05 -4.06
CA ALA A 45 15.99 6.24 -2.94
C ALA A 45 14.81 5.76 -2.08
N VAL A 46 14.66 4.44 -2.01
CA VAL A 46 13.61 3.80 -1.20
C VAL A 46 14.16 3.54 0.20
N TYR A 47 13.54 4.15 1.19
CA TYR A 47 13.86 3.96 2.60
C TYR A 47 13.41 2.58 3.10
N GLN A 48 12.17 2.19 2.77
CA GLN A 48 11.60 0.92 3.23
C GLN A 48 10.46 0.45 2.34
N ILE A 49 10.40 -0.85 2.08
CA ILE A 49 9.23 -1.51 1.48
C ILE A 49 8.63 -2.51 2.46
N ARG A 50 7.34 -2.38 2.73
CA ARG A 50 6.57 -3.32 3.56
C ARG A 50 5.47 -3.96 2.73
N MET A 51 5.63 -5.22 2.39
CA MET A 51 4.59 -5.99 1.69
C MET A 51 3.50 -6.45 2.67
N GLY A 52 2.24 -6.46 2.19
CA GLY A 52 1.13 -7.06 2.90
C GLY A 52 1.34 -8.57 3.04
N ASN A 53 1.06 -9.11 4.22
CA ASN A 53 1.34 -10.51 4.55
C ASN A 53 0.34 -11.46 3.85
N LYS A 54 0.57 -12.77 4.00
CA LYS A 54 -0.23 -13.86 3.39
C LYS A 54 -1.72 -13.89 3.78
N ASP A 55 -2.19 -13.01 4.66
CA ASP A 55 -3.61 -12.88 4.99
C ASP A 55 -4.42 -12.47 3.76
N LYS A 56 -5.61 -13.07 3.62
CA LYS A 56 -6.48 -12.84 2.46
C LYS A 56 -6.79 -11.36 2.22
N ASP A 57 -6.78 -10.55 3.27
CA ASP A 57 -7.15 -9.13 3.22
C ASP A 57 -6.02 -8.19 2.75
N THR A 58 -4.74 -8.56 2.94
CA THR A 58 -3.59 -7.69 2.63
C THR A 58 -2.75 -8.19 1.46
N ARG A 59 -3.03 -9.39 0.94
CA ARG A 59 -2.32 -9.98 -0.18
C ARG A 59 -2.39 -9.11 -1.44
N GLY A 60 -1.24 -8.81 -2.03
CA GLY A 60 -1.16 -7.97 -3.25
C GLY A 60 -1.21 -6.47 -2.95
N THR A 61 -0.92 -6.07 -1.71
CA THR A 61 -0.69 -4.67 -1.33
C THR A 61 0.72 -4.49 -0.78
N ALA A 62 1.28 -3.29 -0.89
CA ALA A 62 2.56 -2.94 -0.28
C ALA A 62 2.58 -1.46 0.09
N PHE A 63 3.40 -1.12 1.07
CA PHE A 63 3.77 0.25 1.38
C PHE A 63 5.21 0.47 0.97
N VAL A 64 5.45 1.57 0.25
CA VAL A 64 6.78 1.99 -0.20
C VAL A 64 7.05 3.36 0.41
N VAL A 65 8.15 3.48 1.14
CA VAL A 65 8.59 4.73 1.77
C VAL A 65 9.81 5.22 1.02
N TYR A 66 9.71 6.41 0.42
CA TYR A 66 10.84 7.10 -0.18
C TYR A 66 11.53 8.02 0.82
N GLU A 67 12.82 8.30 0.59
CA GLU A 67 13.53 9.33 1.33
C GLU A 67 13.01 10.73 0.98
N ASP A 68 12.79 10.99 -0.30
CA ASP A 68 12.29 12.26 -0.83
C ASP A 68 10.80 12.18 -1.27
N ILE A 69 10.06 13.25 -1.03
CA ILE A 69 8.66 13.41 -1.43
C ILE A 69 8.51 13.62 -2.95
N TYR A 70 9.49 14.23 -3.62
CA TYR A 70 9.48 14.43 -5.07
C TYR A 70 9.67 13.11 -5.82
N ASP A 71 10.49 12.20 -5.28
CA ASP A 71 10.68 10.87 -5.83
C ASP A 71 9.41 10.02 -5.69
N ALA A 72 8.74 10.12 -4.53
CA ALA A 72 7.44 9.50 -4.33
C ALA A 72 6.40 10.02 -5.34
N LYS A 73 6.38 11.32 -5.62
CA LYS A 73 5.51 11.90 -6.65
C LYS A 73 5.82 11.33 -8.04
N ALA A 74 7.08 11.31 -8.42
CA ALA A 74 7.50 10.77 -9.72
C ALA A 74 7.09 9.30 -9.85
N ALA A 75 7.25 8.51 -8.79
CA ALA A 75 6.82 7.11 -8.75
C ALA A 75 5.30 6.98 -8.94
N VAL A 76 4.47 7.79 -8.28
CA VAL A 76 3.01 7.76 -8.47
C VAL A 76 2.63 8.07 -9.92
N ASP A 77 3.20 9.13 -10.49
CA ASP A 77 2.84 9.60 -11.84
C ASP A 77 3.18 8.56 -12.92
N HIS A 78 4.23 7.76 -12.75
CA HIS A 78 4.70 6.81 -13.76
C HIS A 78 4.35 5.34 -13.48
N LEU A 79 4.23 4.93 -12.21
CA LEU A 79 3.92 3.54 -11.84
C LEU A 79 2.43 3.27 -11.67
N SER A 80 1.59 4.31 -11.52
CA SER A 80 0.16 4.12 -11.53
C SER A 80 -0.30 3.68 -12.92
N GLY A 81 -0.95 2.52 -13.02
CA GLY A 81 -1.33 1.89 -14.28
C GLY A 81 -0.19 1.13 -14.97
N PHE A 82 0.97 0.94 -14.33
CA PHE A 82 2.04 0.12 -14.90
C PHE A 82 1.69 -1.36 -14.85
N ASN A 83 1.90 -2.10 -15.93
CA ASN A 83 1.60 -3.53 -15.98
C ASN A 83 2.78 -4.36 -15.44
N VAL A 84 2.55 -5.07 -14.35
CA VAL A 84 3.49 -6.05 -13.80
C VAL A 84 2.79 -7.40 -13.72
N GLY A 85 3.36 -8.42 -14.36
CA GLY A 85 2.83 -9.79 -14.31
C GLY A 85 1.36 -9.92 -14.77
N GLY A 86 0.93 -9.11 -15.73
CA GLY A 86 -0.45 -9.11 -16.25
C GLY A 86 -1.44 -8.34 -15.37
N ARG A 87 -0.98 -7.57 -14.39
CA ARG A 87 -1.81 -6.74 -13.50
C ARG A 87 -1.35 -5.29 -13.54
N TYR A 88 -2.30 -4.39 -13.66
CA TYR A 88 -2.03 -2.95 -13.61
C TYR A 88 -1.91 -2.48 -12.17
N LEU A 89 -0.74 -1.96 -11.80
CA LEU A 89 -0.50 -1.45 -10.47
C LEU A 89 -1.35 -0.22 -10.20
N VAL A 90 -1.79 -0.09 -8.95
CA VAL A 90 -2.46 1.11 -8.47
C VAL A 90 -1.59 1.69 -7.37
N VAL A 91 -0.99 2.85 -7.62
CA VAL A 91 -0.10 3.53 -6.68
C VAL A 91 -0.81 4.79 -6.19
N LEU A 92 -0.98 4.90 -4.88
CA LEU A 92 -1.69 5.99 -4.21
C LEU A 92 -0.81 6.60 -3.14
N TYR A 93 -0.99 7.88 -2.82
CA TYR A 93 -0.38 8.45 -1.62
C TYR A 93 -1.02 7.85 -0.36
N TYR A 94 -0.19 7.65 0.66
CA TYR A 94 -0.67 7.20 1.96
C TYR A 94 -1.52 8.28 2.63
N GLN A 95 -2.78 7.93 2.91
CA GLN A 95 -3.74 8.78 3.60
C GLN A 95 -4.10 8.14 4.96
N PRO A 96 -3.50 8.58 6.08
CA PRO A 96 -3.66 7.95 7.39
C PRO A 96 -5.13 7.87 7.82
N ALA A 97 -5.88 8.97 7.69
CA ALA A 97 -7.30 9.01 8.06
C ALA A 97 -8.18 8.03 7.26
N LYS A 98 -7.83 7.69 6.02
CA LYS A 98 -8.55 6.67 5.25
C LYS A 98 -8.14 5.26 5.68
N PHE A 99 -6.87 5.08 6.02
CA PHE A 99 -6.35 3.80 6.49
C PHE A 99 -6.95 3.42 7.85
N GLU A 100 -6.93 4.32 8.83
CA GLU A 100 -7.48 4.10 10.18
C GLU A 100 -8.97 3.74 10.15
N ARG A 101 -9.77 4.47 9.37
CA ARG A 101 -11.20 4.15 9.21
C ARG A 101 -11.43 2.75 8.63
N ARG A 102 -10.59 2.34 7.69
CA ARG A 102 -10.72 1.03 7.05
C ARG A 102 -10.29 -0.09 7.99
N GLU A 103 -9.23 0.11 8.77
CA GLU A 103 -8.80 -0.86 9.78
C GLU A 103 -9.87 -1.03 10.87
N GLN A 104 -10.46 0.06 11.37
CA GLN A 104 -11.58 0.00 12.33
C GLN A 104 -12.78 -0.76 11.77
N GLN A 105 -13.15 -0.50 10.51
CA GLN A 105 -14.25 -1.20 9.86
C GLN A 105 -13.96 -2.70 9.69
N ASN A 106 -12.74 -3.05 9.28
CA ASN A 106 -12.31 -4.45 9.14
C ASN A 106 -12.33 -5.17 10.50
N GLU A 107 -11.90 -4.51 11.58
CA GLU A 107 -11.92 -5.06 12.94
C GLU A 107 -13.34 -5.29 13.44
N GLN A 108 -14.22 -4.30 13.27
CA GLN A 108 -15.65 -4.41 13.61
C GLN A 108 -16.33 -5.55 12.85
N GLU A 109 -16.06 -5.70 11.56
CA GLU A 109 -16.65 -6.76 10.75
C GLU A 109 -16.17 -8.16 11.18
N ARG A 110 -14.89 -8.28 11.59
CA ARG A 110 -14.33 -9.50 12.17
C ARG A 110 -15.00 -9.86 13.50
N GLU A 111 -15.15 -8.89 14.39
CA GLU A 111 -15.82 -9.09 15.69
C GLU A 111 -17.28 -9.52 15.51
N VAL A 112 -18.02 -8.85 14.61
CA VAL A 112 -19.41 -9.20 14.29
C VAL A 112 -19.50 -10.62 13.71
N LEU A 113 -18.56 -11.02 12.86
CA LEU A 113 -18.52 -12.38 12.31
C LEU A 113 -18.28 -13.43 13.39
N GLU A 114 -17.38 -13.17 14.35
CA GLU A 114 -17.13 -14.08 15.47
C GLU A 114 -18.33 -14.20 16.41
N LEU A 115 -18.96 -13.08 16.74
CA LEU A 115 -20.19 -13.07 17.55
C LEU A 115 -21.31 -13.84 16.86
N ARG A 116 -21.52 -13.64 15.56
CA ARG A 116 -22.52 -14.39 14.78
C ARG A 116 -22.25 -15.89 14.80
N LYS A 117 -21.00 -16.33 14.62
CA LYS A 117 -20.62 -17.74 14.71
C LYS A 117 -20.89 -18.31 16.10
N ARG A 118 -20.58 -17.57 17.16
CA ARG A 118 -20.80 -17.98 18.55
C ARG A 118 -22.28 -18.12 18.89
N VAL A 119 -23.11 -17.16 18.45
CA VAL A 119 -24.56 -17.22 18.63
C VAL A 119 -25.16 -18.40 17.88
N GLN A 120 -24.73 -18.66 16.65
CA GLN A 120 -25.18 -19.81 15.87
C GLN A 120 -24.85 -21.14 16.56
N ALA A 121 -23.60 -21.33 17.00
CA ALA A 121 -23.18 -22.53 17.71
C ALA A 121 -23.96 -22.76 19.02
N ASN A 122 -24.20 -21.69 19.79
CA ASN A 122 -25.01 -21.76 21.01
C ASN A 122 -26.47 -22.13 20.72
N LYS A 123 -27.05 -21.61 19.63
CA LYS A 123 -28.42 -21.94 19.22
C LYS A 123 -28.56 -23.40 18.78
N GLU A 124 -27.58 -23.93 18.06
CA GLU A 124 -27.52 -25.34 17.66
C GLU A 124 -27.35 -26.28 18.86
N ALA A 125 -26.58 -25.87 19.88
CA ALA A 125 -26.42 -26.63 21.12
C ALA A 125 -27.71 -26.67 21.96
N MET A 126 -28.52 -25.60 21.94
CA MET A 126 -29.82 -25.58 22.62
C MET A 126 -30.90 -26.36 21.86
N SER A 127 -30.85 -26.43 20.53
CA SER A 127 -31.83 -27.19 19.73
C SER A 127 -31.64 -28.71 19.77
N LYS A 128 -30.53 -29.20 20.35
CA LYS A 128 -30.21 -30.65 20.46
C LYS A 128 -30.36 -31.20 21.87
N LYS A 129 -30.84 -30.41 22.83
CA LYS A 129 -31.26 -30.85 24.17
C LYS A 129 -32.77 -30.90 24.24
#